data_AF-A0A6J6C827-F1
#
_entry.id   AF-A0A6J6C827-F1
#
_cell.length_a   1.000
_cell.length_b   1.000
_cell.length_c   1.000
_cell.angle_alpha   90.00
_cell.angle_beta   90.00
_cell.angle_gamma   90.00
#
_symmetry.space_group_name_H-M   'P 1'
#
loop_
_entity.id
_entity.type
_entity.pdbx_description
1 polymer ?
#
loop_
_entity_poly.entity_id
_entity_poly.type
_entity_poly.pdbx_seq_one_letter_code
_entity_poly.pdbx_strand_id
1 'polypeptide(L)'
;MFRKVAGLALIITLAASTAGCAKLLENLGGGVNMDPNIIEQNIIDTYAKSSVNVSVECPDPFVAKVGESRNCLVTDEYGTTAMAKVTVENADGVFTWVAE
;
A
#
# COMPACT_ATOMS: atom_id res chain seq x y z
N MET A 1 8.48 50.84 48.88
CA MET A 1 9.43 51.24 47.82
C MET A 1 9.82 49.99 47.03
N PHE A 2 9.06 49.66 45.99
CA PHE A 2 9.37 48.54 45.08
C PHE A 2 9.38 49.06 43.65
N ARG A 3 10.48 48.76 42.97
CA ARG A 3 10.99 49.42 41.77
C ARG A 3 10.77 48.50 40.56
N LYS A 4 10.38 49.12 39.44
CA LYS A 4 10.67 48.76 38.03
C LYS A 4 9.75 47.75 37.32
N VAL A 5 8.82 48.33 36.55
CA VAL A 5 8.42 47.90 35.20
C VAL A 5 9.64 47.67 34.30
N ALA A 6 9.65 46.59 33.52
CA ALA A 6 10.11 46.53 32.12
C ALA A 6 10.22 45.07 31.65
N GLY A 7 9.79 44.81 30.41
CA GLY A 7 10.42 43.77 29.59
C GLY A 7 9.48 42.71 29.05
N LEU A 8 8.89 43.00 27.89
CA LEU A 8 8.58 42.05 26.83
C LEU A 8 9.54 40.85 26.80
N ALA A 9 9.00 39.63 26.84
CA ALA A 9 9.62 38.46 26.20
C ALA A 9 8.52 37.47 25.81
N LEU A 10 7.89 37.74 24.67
CA LEU A 10 7.04 36.81 23.95
C LEU A 10 7.94 35.70 23.37
N ILE A 11 8.19 34.65 24.13
CA ILE A 11 8.91 33.47 23.64
C ILE A 11 7.89 32.54 23.00
N ILE A 12 7.67 32.73 21.69
CA ILE A 12 6.96 31.76 20.86
C ILE A 12 7.93 30.59 20.63
N THR A 13 7.89 29.58 21.50
CA THR A 13 8.50 28.28 21.20
C THR A 13 7.71 27.62 20.08
N LEU A 14 8.17 27.77 18.85
CA LEU A 14 7.82 26.90 17.73
C LEU A 14 8.26 25.47 18.09
N ALA A 15 7.37 24.70 18.69
CA ALA A 15 7.44 23.25 18.67
C ALA A 15 7.11 22.80 17.24
N ALA A 16 8.10 22.85 16.34
CA ALA A 16 8.03 22.13 15.09
C ALA A 16 8.12 20.64 15.44
N SER A 17 6.97 20.00 15.55
CA SER A 17 6.83 18.56 15.64
C SER A 17 7.39 17.93 14.35
N THR A 18 8.70 17.69 14.32
CA THR A 18 9.41 17.00 13.23
C THR A 18 9.13 15.48 13.19
N ALA A 19 8.19 14.98 13.99
CA ALA A 19 7.81 13.58 14.03
C ALA A 19 7.09 13.07 12.75
N GLY A 20 6.77 13.95 11.79
CA GLY A 20 6.05 13.57 10.57
C GLY A 20 6.92 13.21 9.36
N CYS A 21 8.21 13.59 9.31
CA CYS A 21 9.03 13.48 8.09
C CYS A 21 9.96 12.26 8.03
N ALA A 22 9.98 11.40 9.06
CA ALA A 22 10.84 10.20 9.04
C ALA A 22 10.23 9.05 8.23
N LYS A 23 8.88 8.96 8.13
CA LYS A 23 8.20 7.83 7.47
C LYS A 23 8.15 7.90 5.94
N LEU A 24 8.49 9.03 5.32
CA LEU A 24 8.46 9.15 3.86
C LEU A 24 9.73 8.57 3.19
N LEU A 25 10.84 8.46 3.94
CA LEU A 25 12.15 8.10 3.40
C LEU A 25 12.43 6.59 3.38
N GLU A 26 11.69 5.78 4.13
CA GLU A 26 11.81 4.31 4.08
C GLU A 26 11.17 3.70 2.82
N ASN A 27 10.42 4.49 2.03
CA ASN A 27 9.69 4.03 0.85
C ASN A 27 10.41 4.29 -0.51
N LEU A 28 11.67 4.70 -0.51
CA LEU A 28 12.35 5.20 -1.72
C LEU A 28 13.34 4.24 -2.41
N GLY A 29 13.53 3.00 -1.93
CA GLY A 29 14.67 2.19 -2.41
C GLY A 29 14.51 0.68 -2.58
N GLY A 30 13.43 0.05 -2.11
CA GLY A 30 13.26 -1.40 -2.19
C GLY A 30 11.83 -1.74 -2.57
N GLY A 31 11.64 -2.59 -3.57
CA GLY A 31 10.30 -3.09 -3.92
C GLY A 31 9.68 -3.83 -2.74
N VAL A 32 8.36 -3.73 -2.61
CA VAL A 32 7.59 -4.50 -1.64
C VAL A 32 7.53 -5.92 -2.17
N ASN A 33 8.12 -6.86 -1.42
CA ASN A 33 7.95 -8.29 -1.70
C ASN A 33 6.64 -8.73 -1.05
N MET A 34 5.67 -9.10 -1.87
CA MET A 34 4.38 -9.59 -1.42
C MET A 34 4.27 -11.07 -1.69
N ASP A 35 3.56 -11.78 -0.82
CA ASP A 35 3.27 -13.19 -1.04
C ASP A 35 2.17 -13.32 -2.10
N PRO A 36 2.45 -13.92 -3.27
CA PRO A 36 1.47 -14.04 -4.34
C PRO A 36 0.25 -14.86 -3.91
N ASN A 37 0.39 -15.82 -2.99
CA ASN A 37 -0.76 -16.60 -2.51
C ASN A 37 -1.78 -15.72 -1.80
N ILE A 38 -1.36 -14.69 -1.06
CA ILE A 38 -2.29 -13.78 -0.37
C ILE A 38 -3.11 -12.98 -1.40
N ILE A 39 -2.47 -12.58 -2.49
CA ILE A 39 -3.11 -11.84 -3.58
C ILE A 39 -4.08 -12.75 -4.34
N GLU A 40 -3.60 -13.93 -4.75
CA GLU A 40 -4.40 -14.95 -5.43
C GLU A 40 -5.64 -15.33 -4.60
N GLN A 41 -5.46 -15.65 -3.32
CA GLN A 41 -6.57 -16.00 -2.43
C GLN A 41 -7.55 -14.83 -2.29
N ASN A 42 -7.09 -13.58 -2.18
CA ASN A 42 -7.99 -12.42 -2.12
C ASN A 42 -8.87 -12.28 -3.37
N ILE A 43 -8.27 -12.52 -4.54
CA ILE A 43 -8.97 -12.48 -5.82
C ILE A 43 -9.97 -13.65 -5.89
N ILE A 44 -9.54 -14.87 -5.58
CA ILE A 44 -10.38 -16.09 -5.56
C ILE A 44 -11.58 -15.90 -4.61
N ASP A 45 -11.36 -15.42 -3.38
CA ASP A 45 -12.43 -15.17 -2.40
C ASP A 45 -13.46 -14.17 -2.91
N THR A 46 -13.02 -13.18 -3.69
CA THR A 46 -13.90 -12.16 -4.27
C THR A 46 -14.78 -12.75 -5.38
N TYR A 47 -14.22 -13.59 -6.25
CA TYR A 47 -14.99 -14.30 -7.27
C TYR A 47 -15.90 -15.38 -6.67
N ALA A 48 -15.46 -16.07 -5.63
CA ALA A 48 -16.25 -17.06 -4.91
C ALA A 48 -17.53 -16.45 -4.30
N LYS A 49 -17.48 -15.19 -3.82
CA LYS A 49 -18.67 -14.46 -3.36
C LYS A 49 -19.69 -14.20 -4.48
N SER A 50 -19.22 -14.12 -5.72
CA SER A 50 -20.06 -14.01 -6.93
C SER A 50 -20.47 -15.38 -7.49
N SER A 51 -20.20 -16.48 -6.76
CA SER A 51 -20.44 -17.87 -7.20
C SER A 51 -19.72 -18.26 -8.49
N VAL A 52 -18.55 -17.65 -8.75
CA VAL A 52 -17.68 -18.00 -9.88
C VAL A 52 -16.43 -18.66 -9.33
N ASN A 53 -16.10 -19.85 -9.81
CA ASN A 53 -14.85 -20.50 -9.43
C ASN A 53 -13.74 -20.09 -10.42
N VAL A 54 -12.65 -19.54 -9.88
CA VAL A 54 -11.50 -19.09 -10.67
C VAL A 54 -10.20 -19.63 -10.10
N SER A 55 -9.22 -19.86 -10.97
CA SER A 55 -7.82 -20.07 -10.63
C SER A 55 -7.07 -18.77 -10.90
N VAL A 56 -6.20 -18.35 -9.98
CA VAL A 56 -5.41 -17.12 -10.15
C VAL A 56 -3.94 -17.47 -10.06
N GLU A 57 -3.16 -17.00 -11.02
CA GLU A 57 -1.71 -17.20 -11.08
C GLU A 57 -1.04 -15.84 -11.12
N CYS A 58 -0.40 -15.46 -10.01
CA CYS A 58 0.40 -14.26 -9.88
C CYS A 58 1.89 -14.58 -10.11
N PRO A 59 2.68 -13.62 -10.61
CA PRO A 59 4.13 -13.83 -10.75
C PRO A 59 4.78 -14.03 -9.39
N ASP A 60 5.59 -15.10 -9.27
CA ASP A 60 6.43 -15.39 -8.10
C ASP A 60 7.92 -15.21 -8.45
N PRO A 61 8.67 -14.33 -7.75
CA PRO A 61 8.24 -13.51 -6.63
C PRO A 61 7.46 -12.26 -7.05
N PHE A 62 6.43 -11.90 -6.27
CA PHE A 62 5.66 -10.67 -6.50
C PHE A 62 6.40 -9.48 -5.88
N VAL A 63 7.29 -8.87 -6.66
CA VAL A 63 8.03 -7.67 -6.24
C VAL A 63 7.63 -6.46 -7.09
N ALA A 64 7.09 -5.44 -6.43
CA ALA A 64 6.68 -4.18 -7.05
C ALA A 64 6.91 -3.01 -6.09
N LYS A 65 7.21 -1.83 -6.63
CA LYS A 65 7.28 -0.60 -5.81
C LYS A 65 5.88 -0.14 -5.44
N VAL A 66 5.79 0.67 -4.38
CA VAL A 66 4.54 1.36 -4.04
C VAL A 66 4.09 2.22 -5.23
N GLY A 67 2.84 2.05 -5.64
CA GLY A 67 2.24 2.66 -6.82
C GLY A 67 2.49 1.91 -8.13
N GLU A 68 3.31 0.85 -8.15
CA GLU A 68 3.42 -0.03 -9.31
C GLU A 68 2.35 -1.12 -9.30
N SER A 69 2.00 -1.56 -10.50
CA SER A 69 1.09 -2.68 -10.70
C SER A 69 1.80 -3.88 -11.34
N ARG A 70 1.31 -5.08 -11.02
CA ARG A 70 1.61 -6.32 -11.74
C ARG A 70 0.31 -7.02 -12.09
N ASN A 71 0.36 -7.84 -13.13
CA ASN A 71 -0.82 -8.56 -13.59
C ASN A 71 -0.75 -10.01 -13.09
N CYS A 72 -1.88 -10.51 -12.60
CA CYS A 72 -2.11 -11.91 -12.33
C CYS A 72 -3.07 -12.48 -13.38
N LEU A 73 -2.81 -13.68 -13.86
CA LEU A 73 -3.70 -14.38 -14.77
C LEU A 73 -4.85 -14.97 -13.97
N VAL A 74 -6.10 -14.65 -14.34
CA VAL A 74 -7.30 -15.25 -13.78
C VAL A 74 -7.89 -16.17 -14.83
N THR A 75 -8.15 -17.42 -14.48
CA THR A 75 -8.79 -18.41 -15.36
C THR A 75 -10.08 -18.88 -14.69
N ASP A 76 -11.22 -18.74 -15.37
CA ASP A 76 -12.49 -19.24 -14.85
C ASP A 76 -12.65 -20.77 -15.06
N GLU A 77 -13.71 -21.32 -14.48
CA GLU A 77 -14.07 -22.74 -14.62
C GLU A 77 -14.39 -23.20 -16.07
N TYR A 78 -14.65 -22.25 -16.98
CA TYR A 78 -14.91 -22.50 -18.40
C TYR A 78 -13.63 -22.39 -19.26
N GLY A 79 -12.50 -22.03 -18.66
CA GLY A 79 -11.22 -21.81 -19.34
C GLY A 79 -11.07 -20.43 -19.96
N THR A 80 -11.96 -19.48 -19.65
CA THR A 80 -11.80 -18.06 -20.02
C THR A 80 -10.73 -17.44 -19.16
N THR A 81 -9.79 -16.74 -19.80
CA THR A 81 -8.73 -16.03 -19.11
C THR A 81 -8.96 -14.52 -19.09
N ALA A 82 -8.63 -13.88 -17.97
CA ALA A 82 -8.66 -12.45 -17.74
C ALA A 82 -7.39 -12.01 -16.99
N MET A 83 -7.08 -10.71 -17.02
CA MET A 83 -5.92 -10.17 -16.29
C MET A 83 -6.41 -9.41 -15.07
N ALA A 84 -5.93 -9.77 -13.88
CA ALA A 84 -6.14 -8.98 -12.67
C ALA A 84 -4.92 -8.08 -12.45
N LYS A 85 -5.10 -6.77 -12.62
CA LYS A 85 -4.07 -5.77 -12.35
C LYS A 85 -4.05 -5.45 -10.86
N VAL A 86 -2.99 -5.87 -10.18
CA VAL A 86 -2.77 -5.70 -8.75
C VAL A 86 -1.78 -4.55 -8.53
N THR A 87 -2.18 -3.54 -7.77
CA THR A 87 -1.39 -2.33 -7.47
C THR A 87 -0.99 -2.30 -6.00
N VAL A 88 0.28 -2.01 -5.73
CA VAL A 88 0.78 -1.89 -4.36
C VAL A 88 0.49 -0.51 -3.81
N GLU A 89 -0.24 -0.42 -2.70
CA GLU A 89 -0.64 0.87 -2.11
C GLU A 89 0.39 1.39 -1.10
N ASN A 90 1.12 0.51 -0.41
CA ASN A 90 2.13 0.90 0.57
C ASN A 90 3.18 -0.19 0.85
N ALA A 91 4.19 0.17 1.65
CA ALA A 91 5.29 -0.72 2.03
C ALA A 91 4.87 -1.84 3.01
N ASP A 92 3.67 -1.75 3.60
CA ASP A 92 3.11 -2.79 4.47
C ASP A 92 2.50 -3.97 3.68
N GLY A 93 2.55 -3.94 2.35
CA GLY A 93 1.97 -4.97 1.49
C GLY A 93 0.46 -4.83 1.31
N VAL A 94 -0.10 -3.64 1.55
CA VAL A 94 -1.48 -3.34 1.16
C VAL A 94 -1.54 -3.22 -0.36
N PHE A 95 -2.53 -3.85 -0.97
CA PHE A 95 -2.74 -3.82 -2.41
C PHE A 95 -4.22 -3.60 -2.75
N THR A 96 -4.44 -3.06 -3.94
CA THR A 96 -5.75 -3.01 -4.60
C THR A 96 -5.65 -3.78 -5.91
N TRP A 97 -6.77 -4.29 -6.43
CA TRP A 97 -6.77 -4.94 -7.73
C TRP A 97 -8.05 -4.68 -8.51
N VAL A 98 -7.93 -4.73 -9.84
CA VAL A 98 -9.03 -4.63 -10.79
C VAL A 98 -8.89 -5.72 -11.84
N ALA A 99 -10.00 -6.35 -12.23
CA ALA A 99 -10.02 -7.26 -13.37
C ALA A 99 -10.18 -6.44 -14.67
N GLU A 100 -9.37 -6.78 -15.67
CA GLU A 100 -9.34 -6.20 -17.02
C GLU A 100 -9.84 -7.18 -18.08
#